data_AF-A0A975BSI7-F1
#
_entry.id   AF-A0A975BSI7-F1
#
_cell.length_a   1.000
_cell.length_b   1.000
_cell.length_c   1.000
_cell.angle_alpha   90.00
_cell.angle_beta   90.00
_cell.angle_gamma   90.00
#
_symmetry.space_group_name_H-M   'P 1'
#
loop_
_entity.id
_entity.type
_entity.pdbx_description
1 polymer ?
#
loop_
_entity_poly.entity_id
_entity_poly.type
_entity_poly.pdbx_seq_one_letter_code
_entity_poly.pdbx_strand_id
1 'polypeptide(L)'
;MLADLNIKDFLNRVASNSALPGGGSVAALSAALGASLSEMVANLTIGKKGYESSYEDMKAIAKEAAEYREKLIRDIDRDSDAYNQVMAAFKLPKETEEQNRERHQAIQNGLKTAASVPLEVAKDAFNIMELAGKVIKKGNKNAATDGAVGVMMARSAALSALCNVKINLASIQDDEFVRDIEQQVKAMEKQIGKKEEEVLSFMVL
;
A
#
# COMPACT_ATOMS: atom_id res chain seq x y z
N MET A 1 7.70 16.57 4.20
CA MET A 1 7.58 15.11 4.06
C MET A 1 7.54 14.76 2.58
N LEU A 2 7.78 13.51 2.19
CA LEU A 2 7.62 13.07 0.80
C LEU A 2 6.20 13.30 0.30
N ALA A 3 5.20 13.07 1.17
CA ALA A 3 3.79 13.33 0.89
C ALA A 3 3.47 14.81 0.57
N ASP A 4 4.29 15.76 1.00
CA ASP A 4 4.06 17.20 0.77
C ASP A 4 4.67 17.70 -0.55
N LEU A 5 5.47 16.87 -1.22
CA LEU A 5 6.06 17.24 -2.50
C LEU A 5 4.97 17.32 -3.57
N ASN A 6 5.10 18.29 -4.49
CA ASN A 6 4.31 18.21 -5.70
C ASN A 6 4.74 17.00 -6.54
N ILE A 7 3.88 16.57 -7.46
CA ILE A 7 4.10 15.35 -8.26
C ILE A 7 5.42 15.42 -9.05
N LYS A 8 5.83 16.59 -9.58
CA LYS A 8 7.09 16.70 -10.33
C LYS A 8 8.29 16.46 -9.42
N ASP A 9 8.29 17.07 -8.25
CA ASP A 9 9.39 16.93 -7.29
C ASP A 9 9.47 15.51 -6.72
N PHE A 10 8.32 14.90 -6.42
CA PHE A 10 8.27 13.49 -6.00
C PHE A 10 8.87 12.57 -7.06
N LEU A 11 8.44 12.70 -8.32
CA LEU A 11 8.95 11.89 -9.44
C LEU A 11 10.44 12.11 -9.69
N ASN A 12 10.90 13.37 -9.67
CA ASN A 12 12.32 13.69 -9.77
C ASN A 12 13.14 13.06 -8.64
N ARG A 13 12.58 13.00 -7.43
CA ARG A 13 13.24 12.38 -6.28
C ARG A 13 13.29 10.86 -6.42
N VAL A 14 12.20 10.20 -6.84
CA VAL A 14 12.17 8.75 -7.15
C VAL A 14 13.23 8.41 -8.21
N ALA A 15 13.38 9.25 -9.24
CA ALA A 15 14.33 9.03 -10.34
C ALA A 15 15.78 9.41 -10.00
N SER A 16 16.03 9.95 -8.80
CA SER A 16 17.37 10.41 -8.39
C SER A 16 18.29 9.25 -8.00
N ASN A 17 19.55 9.54 -7.70
CA ASN A 17 20.51 8.59 -7.14
C ASN A 17 20.36 8.39 -5.61
N SER A 18 19.30 8.93 -5.01
CA SER A 18 18.96 8.74 -3.60
C SER A 18 18.38 7.34 -3.36
N ALA A 19 18.67 6.75 -2.20
CA ALA A 19 18.02 5.50 -1.77
C ALA A 19 16.52 5.69 -1.46
N LEU A 20 16.07 6.93 -1.22
CA LEU A 20 14.70 7.29 -0.85
C LEU A 20 14.14 8.44 -1.70
N PRO A 21 12.84 8.42 -2.05
CA PRO A 21 11.86 7.36 -1.78
C PRO A 21 12.12 6.10 -2.61
N GLY A 22 11.83 4.95 -2.03
CA GLY A 22 12.00 3.64 -2.66
C GLY A 22 10.71 3.04 -3.22
N GLY A 23 10.78 1.76 -3.58
CA GLY A 23 9.63 1.02 -4.13
C GLY A 23 8.44 0.91 -3.16
N GLY A 24 8.68 0.81 -1.84
CA GLY A 24 7.61 0.77 -0.84
C GLY A 24 6.82 2.08 -0.76
N SER A 25 7.53 3.22 -0.78
CA SER A 25 6.92 4.56 -0.84
C SER A 25 6.05 4.74 -2.10
N VAL A 26 6.51 4.22 -3.24
CA VAL A 26 5.75 4.23 -4.50
C VAL A 26 4.55 3.29 -4.45
N ALA A 27 4.67 2.13 -3.79
CA ALA A 27 3.56 1.22 -3.57
C ALA A 27 2.45 1.89 -2.74
N ALA A 28 2.82 2.59 -1.65
CA ALA A 28 1.88 3.35 -0.83
C ALA A 28 1.16 4.44 -1.64
N LEU A 29 1.89 5.21 -2.45
CA LEU A 29 1.30 6.21 -3.37
C LEU A 29 0.32 5.56 -4.36
N SER A 30 0.70 4.42 -4.96
CA SER A 30 -0.16 3.71 -5.90
C SER A 30 -1.45 3.21 -5.24
N ALA A 31 -1.39 2.70 -4.01
CA ALA A 31 -2.59 2.34 -3.25
C ALA A 31 -3.45 3.58 -2.92
N ALA A 32 -2.84 4.71 -2.54
CA ALA A 32 -3.54 5.96 -2.26
C ALA A 32 -4.31 6.47 -3.50
N LEU A 33 -3.73 6.33 -4.70
CA LEU A 33 -4.41 6.62 -5.96
C LEU A 33 -5.60 5.67 -6.21
N GLY A 34 -5.44 4.37 -5.91
CA GLY A 34 -6.53 3.39 -5.99
C GLY A 34 -7.72 3.74 -5.08
N ALA A 35 -7.42 4.15 -3.84
CA ALA A 35 -8.44 4.63 -2.89
C ALA A 35 -9.10 5.92 -3.40
N SER A 36 -8.31 6.87 -3.89
CA SER A 36 -8.80 8.15 -4.42
C SER A 36 -9.77 7.97 -5.58
N LEU A 37 -9.48 7.04 -6.50
CA LEU A 37 -10.37 6.72 -7.62
C LEU A 37 -11.67 6.06 -7.13
N SER A 38 -11.58 5.15 -6.17
CA SER A 38 -12.77 4.53 -5.56
C SER A 38 -13.68 5.56 -4.90
N GLU A 39 -13.09 6.50 -4.14
CA GLU A 39 -13.81 7.62 -3.54
C GLU A 39 -14.43 8.55 -4.58
N MET A 40 -13.69 8.88 -5.64
CA MET A 40 -14.20 9.71 -6.74
C MET A 40 -15.45 9.09 -7.37
N VAL A 41 -15.42 7.78 -7.70
CA VAL A 41 -16.58 7.10 -8.29
C VAL A 41 -17.77 7.11 -7.33
N ALA A 42 -17.52 6.87 -6.05
CA ALA A 42 -18.57 6.94 -5.02
C ALA A 42 -19.19 8.36 -4.95
N ASN A 43 -18.37 9.40 -4.91
CA ASN A 43 -18.82 10.80 -4.88
C ASN A 43 -19.59 11.20 -6.14
N LEU A 44 -19.16 10.75 -7.32
CA LEU A 44 -19.89 10.98 -8.58
C LEU A 44 -21.22 10.23 -8.67
N THR A 45 -21.45 9.27 -7.78
CA THR A 45 -22.70 8.50 -7.71
C THR A 45 -23.68 9.14 -6.74
N ILE A 46 -23.21 9.69 -5.63
CA ILE A 46 -24.06 10.33 -4.61
C ILE A 46 -24.80 11.53 -5.23
N GLY A 47 -26.13 11.56 -5.08
CA GLY A 47 -26.97 12.62 -5.65
C GLY A 47 -27.26 12.48 -7.16
N LYS A 48 -26.72 11.46 -7.83
CA LYS A 48 -26.98 11.19 -9.24
C LYS A 48 -28.32 10.45 -9.41
N LYS A 49 -29.25 11.07 -10.14
CA LYS A 49 -30.56 10.48 -10.48
C LYS A 49 -30.41 9.08 -11.07
N GLY A 50 -31.20 8.13 -10.57
CA GLY A 50 -31.18 6.71 -10.96
C GLY A 50 -30.25 5.82 -10.12
N TYR A 51 -29.51 6.39 -9.16
CA TYR A 51 -28.64 5.66 -8.23
C TYR A 51 -29.05 5.84 -6.77
N GLU A 52 -30.29 6.26 -6.50
CA GLU A 52 -30.78 6.60 -5.16
C GLU A 52 -30.64 5.42 -4.19
N SER A 53 -30.86 4.20 -4.67
CA SER A 53 -30.69 2.97 -3.88
C SER A 53 -29.23 2.67 -3.49
N SER A 54 -28.26 3.26 -4.19
CA SER A 54 -26.82 3.11 -3.90
C SER A 54 -26.26 4.20 -3.00
N TYR A 55 -27.01 5.25 -2.65
CA TYR A 55 -26.44 6.43 -1.99
C TYR A 55 -25.80 6.13 -0.63
N GLU A 56 -26.43 5.34 0.23
CA GLU A 56 -25.86 5.01 1.54
C GLU A 56 -24.61 4.13 1.41
N ASP A 57 -24.63 3.15 0.50
CA ASP A 57 -23.45 2.35 0.18
C ASP A 57 -22.29 3.23 -0.32
N MET A 58 -22.57 4.18 -1.21
CA MET A 58 -21.54 5.08 -1.76
C MET A 58 -21.00 6.06 -0.72
N LYS A 59 -21.83 6.56 0.20
CA LYS A 59 -21.35 7.40 1.32
C LYS A 59 -20.39 6.62 2.22
N ALA A 60 -20.74 5.37 2.54
CA ALA A 60 -19.87 4.50 3.33
C ALA A 60 -18.55 4.22 2.62
N ILE A 61 -18.59 3.88 1.33
CA ILE A 61 -17.39 3.64 0.53
C ILE A 61 -16.53 4.90 0.40
N ALA A 62 -17.12 6.07 0.14
CA ALA A 62 -16.37 7.32 0.04
C ALA A 62 -15.62 7.64 1.34
N LYS A 63 -16.28 7.42 2.49
CA LYS A 63 -15.64 7.59 3.81
C LYS A 63 -14.48 6.61 4.00
N GLU A 64 -14.70 5.32 3.76
CA GLU A 64 -13.68 4.29 3.96
C GLU A 64 -12.48 4.49 3.01
N ALA A 65 -12.75 4.83 1.74
CA ALA A 65 -11.72 5.15 0.76
C ALA A 65 -10.91 6.40 1.15
N ALA A 66 -11.54 7.43 1.72
CA ALA A 66 -10.84 8.59 2.25
C ALA A 66 -9.92 8.21 3.43
N GLU A 67 -10.38 7.36 4.34
CA GLU A 67 -9.58 6.87 5.47
C GLU A 67 -8.34 6.09 4.99
N TYR A 68 -8.51 5.21 3.99
CA TYR A 68 -7.38 4.53 3.35
C TYR A 68 -6.43 5.49 2.65
N ARG A 69 -6.94 6.47 1.89
CA ARG A 69 -6.10 7.48 1.23
C ARG A 69 -5.22 8.20 2.26
N GLU A 70 -5.81 8.71 3.34
CA GLU A 70 -5.06 9.43 4.37
C GLU A 70 -4.02 8.55 5.06
N LYS A 71 -4.36 7.28 5.31
CA LYS A 71 -3.40 6.31 5.86
C LYS A 71 -2.23 6.08 4.91
N LEU A 72 -2.51 5.81 3.64
CA LEU A 72 -1.50 5.48 2.65
C LEU A 72 -0.61 6.67 2.27
N ILE A 73 -1.14 7.90 2.34
CA ILE A 73 -0.32 9.12 2.25
C ILE A 73 0.74 9.13 3.36
N ARG A 74 0.37 8.79 4.60
CA ARG A 74 1.35 8.67 5.71
C ARG A 74 2.33 7.52 5.50
N ASP A 75 1.89 6.42 4.90
CA ASP A 75 2.75 5.27 4.64
C ASP A 75 3.84 5.54 3.58
N ILE A 76 3.67 6.57 2.72
CA ILE A 76 4.75 7.05 1.82
C ILE A 76 5.98 7.44 2.63
N ASP A 77 5.79 8.23 3.68
CA ASP A 77 6.88 8.66 4.56
C ASP A 77 7.33 7.54 5.50
N ARG A 78 6.38 6.75 6.01
CA ARG A 78 6.66 5.67 6.95
C ARG A 78 7.59 4.59 6.38
N ASP A 79 7.49 4.30 5.08
CA ASP A 79 8.43 3.42 4.38
C ASP A 79 9.86 3.97 4.41
N SER A 80 10.01 5.26 4.10
CA SER A 80 11.31 5.95 4.15
C SER A 80 11.87 6.04 5.56
N ASP A 81 11.02 6.26 6.56
CA ASP A 81 11.40 6.28 7.97
C ASP A 81 11.85 4.90 8.46
N ALA A 82 11.16 3.82 8.06
CA ALA A 82 11.57 2.45 8.38
C ALA A 82 12.96 2.12 7.79
N TYR A 83 13.22 2.51 6.54
CA TYR A 83 14.56 2.38 5.95
C TYR A 83 15.62 3.18 6.74
N ASN A 84 15.32 4.44 7.08
CA ASN A 84 16.22 5.29 7.85
C ASN A 84 16.53 4.70 9.23
N GLN A 85 15.56 4.07 9.90
CA GLN A 85 15.77 3.38 11.17
C GLN A 85 16.76 2.21 11.03
N VAL A 86 16.63 1.39 9.98
CA VAL A 86 17.58 0.31 9.68
C VAL A 86 18.98 0.88 9.45
N MET A 87 19.09 1.95 8.65
CA MET A 87 20.39 2.59 8.37
C MET A 87 21.01 3.23 9.61
N ALA A 88 20.20 3.81 10.50
CA ALA A 88 20.67 4.34 11.77
C ALA A 88 21.19 3.21 12.68
N ALA A 89 20.50 2.07 12.75
CA ALA A 89 20.95 0.91 13.50
C ALA A 89 22.30 0.37 12.99
N PHE A 90 22.52 0.36 11.68
CA PHE A 90 23.81 -0.04 11.10
C PHE A 90 24.99 0.84 11.53
N LYS A 91 24.73 2.11 11.88
CA LYS A 91 25.73 3.10 12.30
C LYS A 91 26.03 3.07 13.81
N LEU A 92 25.30 2.27 14.60
CA LEU A 92 25.58 2.15 16.03
C LEU A 92 27.01 1.63 16.30
N PRO A 93 27.61 1.98 17.45
CA PRO A 93 28.91 1.47 17.89
C PRO A 93 28.97 -0.06 17.88
N LYS A 94 30.19 -0.60 17.75
CA LYS A 94 30.44 -2.05 17.63
C LYS A 94 31.78 -2.51 18.21
N GLU A 95 32.36 -1.71 19.10
CA GLU A 95 33.68 -1.92 19.67
C GLU A 95 33.66 -2.87 20.87
N THR A 96 32.54 -2.94 21.60
CA THR A 96 32.35 -3.88 22.73
C THR A 96 31.33 -4.97 22.43
N GLU A 97 31.34 -6.06 23.20
CA GLU A 97 30.32 -7.11 23.08
C GLU A 97 28.91 -6.60 23.37
N GLU A 98 28.76 -5.69 24.33
CA GLU A 98 27.49 -5.04 24.66
C GLU A 98 26.99 -4.20 23.48
N GLN A 99 27.84 -3.34 22.92
CA GLN A 99 27.51 -2.53 21.74
C GLN A 99 27.14 -3.40 20.54
N ASN A 100 27.87 -4.50 20.31
CA ASN A 100 27.54 -5.45 19.25
C ASN A 100 26.16 -6.09 19.44
N ARG A 101 25.81 -6.47 20.66
CA ARG A 101 24.48 -7.03 20.98
C ARG A 101 23.36 -6.00 20.76
N GLU A 102 23.52 -4.79 21.28
CA GLU A 102 22.53 -3.71 21.11
C GLU A 102 22.35 -3.33 19.64
N ARG A 103 23.46 -3.17 18.92
CA ARG A 103 23.46 -2.89 17.48
C ARG A 103 22.75 -3.99 16.71
N HIS A 104 23.05 -5.25 17.00
CA HIS A 104 22.41 -6.38 16.35
C HIS A 104 20.89 -6.39 16.60
N GLN A 105 20.46 -6.19 17.85
CA GLN A 105 19.05 -6.13 18.20
C GLN A 105 18.33 -4.97 17.48
N ALA A 106 18.96 -3.80 17.43
CA ALA A 106 18.41 -2.63 16.74
C ALA A 106 18.24 -2.88 15.23
N ILE A 107 19.21 -3.54 14.58
CA ILE A 107 19.11 -3.91 13.16
C ILE A 107 17.95 -4.89 12.95
N GLN A 108 17.85 -5.94 13.76
CA GLN A 108 16.79 -6.95 13.62
C GLN A 108 15.40 -6.35 13.86
N ASN A 109 15.25 -5.46 14.85
CA ASN A 109 13.99 -4.75 15.08
C ASN A 109 13.66 -3.81 13.93
N GLY A 110 14.64 -3.06 13.41
CA GLY A 110 14.46 -2.18 12.26
C GLY A 110 14.01 -2.96 11.02
N LEU A 111 14.61 -4.11 10.74
CA LEU A 111 14.23 -4.97 9.60
C LEU A 111 12.81 -5.53 9.74
N LYS A 112 12.38 -5.91 10.95
CA LYS A 112 10.99 -6.32 11.22
C LYS A 112 10.00 -5.18 10.95
N THR A 113 10.34 -3.95 11.33
CA THR A 113 9.55 -2.76 10.99
C THR A 113 9.53 -2.54 9.48
N ALA A 114 10.69 -2.60 8.81
CA ALA A 114 10.81 -2.41 7.36
C ALA A 114 10.09 -3.50 6.54
N ALA A 115 9.90 -4.70 7.09
CA ALA A 115 9.05 -5.73 6.51
C ALA A 115 7.55 -5.52 6.80
N SER A 116 7.22 -5.01 8.00
CA SER A 116 5.82 -4.83 8.43
C SER A 116 5.12 -3.68 7.70
N VAL A 117 5.79 -2.55 7.47
CA VAL A 117 5.21 -1.39 6.77
C VAL A 117 4.66 -1.77 5.38
N PRO A 118 5.45 -2.36 4.46
CA PRO A 118 4.92 -2.77 3.17
C PRO A 118 3.88 -3.90 3.26
N LEU A 119 3.91 -4.76 4.28
CA LEU A 119 2.85 -5.75 4.47
C LEU A 119 1.51 -5.09 4.80
N GLU A 120 1.51 -4.04 5.64
CA GLU A 120 0.31 -3.25 5.92
C GLU A 120 -0.20 -2.55 4.65
N VAL A 121 0.68 -1.93 3.87
CA VAL A 121 0.31 -1.32 2.58
C VAL A 121 -0.31 -2.36 1.64
N ALA A 122 0.23 -3.57 1.58
CA ALA A 122 -0.32 -4.64 0.75
C ALA A 122 -1.75 -5.03 1.19
N LYS A 123 -2.01 -5.07 2.51
CA LYS A 123 -3.32 -5.44 3.07
C LYS A 123 -4.35 -4.35 2.79
N ASP A 124 -3.99 -3.09 2.99
CA ASP A 124 -4.86 -1.96 2.68
C ASP A 124 -5.16 -1.91 1.17
N ALA A 125 -4.14 -2.08 0.34
CA ALA A 125 -4.30 -2.13 -1.11
C ALA A 125 -5.24 -3.27 -1.54
N PHE A 126 -5.14 -4.45 -0.94
CA PHE A 126 -6.09 -5.54 -1.18
C PHE A 126 -7.54 -5.18 -0.80
N ASN A 127 -7.75 -4.50 0.34
CA ASN A 127 -9.07 -4.03 0.75
C ASN A 127 -9.63 -2.96 -0.20
N ILE A 128 -8.78 -2.07 -0.71
CA ILE A 128 -9.17 -1.07 -1.71
C ILE A 128 -9.67 -1.74 -3.00
N MET A 129 -9.12 -2.89 -3.40
CA MET A 129 -9.65 -3.63 -4.57
C MET A 129 -11.12 -4.04 -4.35
N GLU A 130 -11.52 -4.34 -3.12
CA GLU A 130 -12.92 -4.62 -2.78
C GLU A 130 -13.80 -3.36 -2.89
N LEU A 131 -13.33 -2.22 -2.39
CA LEU A 131 -14.04 -0.94 -2.53
C LEU A 131 -14.22 -0.55 -4.00
N ALA A 132 -13.16 -0.68 -4.79
CA ALA A 132 -13.18 -0.45 -6.22
C ALA A 132 -14.20 -1.37 -6.92
N GLY A 133 -14.28 -2.65 -6.52
CA GLY A 133 -15.29 -3.56 -7.03
C GLY A 133 -16.72 -3.19 -6.67
N LYS A 134 -16.96 -2.68 -5.45
CA LYS A 134 -18.29 -2.19 -5.04
C LYS A 134 -18.71 -0.98 -5.87
N VAL A 135 -17.82 -0.02 -6.12
CA VAL A 135 -18.15 1.15 -6.93
C VAL A 135 -18.32 0.83 -8.41
N ILE A 136 -17.60 -0.16 -8.96
CA ILE A 136 -17.85 -0.64 -10.34
C ILE A 136 -19.25 -1.24 -10.47
N LYS A 137 -19.68 -2.06 -9.50
CA LYS A 137 -21.00 -2.73 -9.55
C LYS A 137 -22.18 -1.78 -9.34
N LYS A 138 -22.06 -0.89 -8.36
CA LYS A 138 -23.20 -0.13 -7.81
C LYS A 138 -23.10 1.36 -8.07
N GLY A 139 -21.93 1.84 -8.50
CA GLY A 139 -21.65 3.24 -8.76
C GLY A 139 -22.04 3.69 -10.16
N ASN A 140 -21.79 4.96 -10.42
CA ASN A 140 -22.04 5.61 -11.70
C ASN A 140 -21.32 4.87 -12.84
N LYS A 141 -22.09 4.25 -13.73
CA LYS A 141 -21.57 3.49 -14.88
C LYS A 141 -20.64 4.30 -15.79
N ASN A 142 -20.82 5.63 -15.87
CA ASN A 142 -19.95 6.49 -16.68
C ASN A 142 -18.55 6.67 -16.08
N ALA A 143 -18.35 6.29 -14.82
CA ALA A 143 -17.08 6.33 -14.11
C ALA A 143 -16.57 4.91 -13.77
N ALA A 144 -17.15 3.86 -14.38
CA ALA A 144 -16.73 2.48 -14.14
C ALA A 144 -15.27 2.23 -14.53
N THR A 145 -14.78 2.91 -15.58
CA THR A 145 -13.37 2.86 -16.01
C THR A 145 -12.43 3.43 -14.94
N ASP A 146 -12.83 4.49 -14.25
CA ASP A 146 -12.04 5.06 -13.13
C ASP A 146 -11.94 4.06 -11.98
N GLY A 147 -13.04 3.36 -11.69
CA GLY A 147 -13.06 2.25 -10.72
C GLY A 147 -12.09 1.13 -11.10
N ALA A 148 -12.03 0.73 -12.36
CA ALA A 148 -11.10 -0.30 -12.81
C ALA A 148 -9.65 0.13 -12.79
N VAL A 149 -9.34 1.38 -13.14
CA VAL A 149 -8.00 1.94 -12.90
C VAL A 149 -7.67 1.88 -11.40
N GLY A 150 -8.65 2.17 -10.53
CA GLY A 150 -8.52 2.02 -9.09
C GLY A 150 -8.10 0.62 -8.65
N VAL A 151 -8.73 -0.43 -9.21
CA VAL A 151 -8.36 -1.84 -8.99
C VAL A 151 -6.94 -2.12 -9.45
N MET A 152 -6.56 -1.69 -10.65
CA MET A 152 -5.24 -1.95 -11.22
C MET A 152 -4.12 -1.27 -10.43
N MET A 153 -4.37 -0.04 -9.95
CA MET A 153 -3.46 0.68 -9.05
C MET A 153 -3.30 -0.05 -7.73
N ALA A 154 -4.41 -0.40 -7.06
CA ALA A 154 -4.39 -1.14 -5.81
C ALA A 154 -3.72 -2.52 -5.94
N ARG A 155 -3.97 -3.23 -7.04
CA ARG A 155 -3.32 -4.52 -7.35
C ARG A 155 -1.81 -4.38 -7.54
N SER A 156 -1.37 -3.36 -8.29
CA SER A 156 0.05 -3.09 -8.51
C SER A 156 0.74 -2.67 -7.21
N ALA A 157 0.08 -1.86 -6.39
CA ALA A 157 0.54 -1.50 -5.06
C ALA A 157 0.69 -2.73 -4.16
N ALA A 158 -0.31 -3.61 -4.10
CA ALA A 158 -0.25 -4.81 -3.28
C ALA A 158 0.92 -5.73 -3.68
N LEU A 159 1.07 -6.05 -4.98
CA LEU A 159 2.15 -6.90 -5.46
C LEU A 159 3.54 -6.28 -5.24
N SER A 160 3.70 -4.99 -5.54
CA SER A 160 4.98 -4.29 -5.34
C SER A 160 5.34 -4.15 -3.85
N ALA A 161 4.37 -3.91 -2.98
CA ALA A 161 4.60 -3.89 -1.55
C ALA A 161 5.05 -5.28 -1.05
N LEU A 162 4.43 -6.38 -1.50
CA LEU A 162 4.87 -7.73 -1.17
C LEU A 162 6.31 -8.04 -1.63
N CYS A 163 6.78 -7.47 -2.74
CA CYS A 163 8.20 -7.54 -3.12
C CYS A 163 9.11 -6.86 -2.09
N ASN A 164 8.69 -5.71 -1.55
CA ASN A 164 9.42 -4.99 -0.48
C ASN A 164 9.35 -5.73 0.87
N VAL A 165 8.30 -6.51 1.14
CA VAL A 165 8.29 -7.43 2.29
C VAL A 165 9.38 -8.48 2.12
N LYS A 166 9.38 -9.20 0.98
CA LYS A 166 10.29 -10.32 0.70
C LYS A 166 11.77 -9.94 0.81
N ILE A 167 12.16 -8.76 0.31
CA ILE A 167 13.56 -8.32 0.37
C ILE A 167 14.02 -8.08 1.81
N ASN A 168 13.15 -7.55 2.67
CA ASN A 168 13.47 -7.33 4.09
C ASN A 168 13.52 -8.66 4.87
N LEU A 169 12.61 -9.60 4.59
CA LEU A 169 12.60 -10.92 5.24
C LEU A 169 13.92 -11.67 5.07
N ALA A 170 14.58 -11.54 3.91
CA ALA A 170 15.86 -12.20 3.63
C ALA A 170 16.99 -11.81 4.61
N SER A 171 16.83 -10.71 5.36
CA SER A 171 17.82 -10.21 6.33
C SER A 171 17.42 -10.43 7.80
N ILE A 172 16.24 -10.98 8.06
CA ILE A 172 15.70 -11.22 9.40
C ILE A 172 16.07 -12.63 9.87
N GLN A 173 16.55 -12.75 11.10
CA GLN A 173 17.01 -14.01 11.70
C GLN A 173 15.96 -14.71 12.58
N ASP A 174 14.85 -14.04 12.86
CA ASP A 174 13.72 -14.62 13.59
C ASP A 174 12.89 -15.52 12.65
N ASP A 175 13.18 -16.83 12.69
CA ASP A 175 12.54 -17.83 11.84
C ASP A 175 11.03 -17.94 12.03
N GLU A 176 10.51 -17.66 13.23
CA GLU A 176 9.06 -17.68 13.47
C GLU A 176 8.39 -16.49 12.79
N PHE A 177 8.95 -15.30 12.96
CA PHE A 177 8.50 -14.09 12.26
C PHE A 177 8.56 -14.26 10.75
N VAL A 178 9.69 -14.76 10.21
CA VAL A 178 9.84 -14.96 8.76
C VAL A 178 8.78 -15.93 8.23
N ARG A 179 8.58 -17.06 8.88
CA ARG A 179 7.57 -18.06 8.44
C ARG A 179 6.15 -17.51 8.45
N ASP A 180 5.76 -16.79 9.50
CA ASP A 180 4.43 -16.18 9.58
C ASP A 180 4.19 -15.19 8.44
N ILE A 181 5.13 -14.27 8.22
CA ILE A 181 4.99 -13.26 7.18
C ILE A 181 5.05 -13.88 5.77
N GLU A 182 5.92 -14.87 5.53
CA GLU A 182 5.95 -15.59 4.25
C GLU A 182 4.62 -16.29 3.93
N GLN A 183 3.96 -16.86 4.93
CA GLN A 183 2.66 -17.49 4.75
C GLN A 183 1.60 -16.46 4.35
N GLN A 184 1.58 -15.30 5.02
CA GLN A 184 0.69 -14.20 4.68
C GLN A 184 0.95 -13.69 3.25
N VAL A 185 2.22 -13.48 2.88
CA VAL A 185 2.61 -13.04 1.53
C VAL A 185 2.12 -14.03 0.47
N LYS A 186 2.39 -15.33 0.63
CA LYS A 186 1.95 -16.36 -0.34
C LYS A 186 0.42 -16.42 -0.48
N ALA A 187 -0.31 -16.28 0.63
CA ALA A 187 -1.76 -16.25 0.62
C ALA A 187 -2.29 -15.02 -0.16
N MET A 188 -1.72 -13.85 0.11
CA MET A 188 -2.12 -12.60 -0.54
C MET A 188 -1.81 -12.60 -2.04
N GLU A 189 -0.64 -13.05 -2.47
CA GLU A 189 -0.30 -13.13 -3.91
C GLU A 189 -1.34 -13.93 -4.71
N LYS A 190 -1.83 -15.04 -4.14
CA LYS A 190 -2.88 -15.86 -4.75
C LYS A 190 -4.24 -15.16 -4.75
N GLN A 191 -4.55 -14.41 -3.68
CA GLN A 191 -5.83 -13.72 -3.55
C GLN A 191 -5.92 -12.48 -4.44
N ILE A 192 -4.84 -11.71 -4.59
CA ILE A 192 -4.79 -10.49 -5.38
C ILE A 192 -5.15 -10.76 -6.84
N GLY A 193 -4.53 -11.75 -7.48
CA GLY A 193 -4.82 -12.09 -8.87
C GLY A 193 -6.28 -12.50 -9.09
N LYS A 194 -6.81 -13.34 -8.19
CA LYS A 194 -8.22 -13.75 -8.23
C LYS A 194 -9.17 -12.57 -8.03
N LYS A 195 -8.84 -11.67 -7.12
CA LYS A 195 -9.68 -10.50 -6.82
C LYS A 195 -9.71 -9.53 -8.01
N GLU A 196 -8.59 -9.34 -8.68
CA GLU A 196 -8.54 -8.53 -9.91
C GLU A 196 -9.43 -9.12 -11.01
N GLU A 197 -9.29 -10.41 -11.31
CA GLU A 197 -10.13 -11.11 -12.29
C GLU A 197 -11.62 -11.01 -11.94
N GLU A 198 -11.96 -11.27 -10.67
CA GLU A 198 -13.33 -11.16 -10.17
C GLU A 198 -13.88 -9.74 -10.40
N VAL A 199 -13.13 -8.71 -9.99
CA VAL A 199 -13.61 -7.33 -10.05
C VAL A 199 -13.73 -6.81 -11.48
N LEU A 200 -12.73 -7.08 -12.32
CA LEU A 200 -12.75 -6.63 -13.71
C LEU A 200 -13.81 -7.37 -14.55
N SER A 201 -14.26 -8.55 -14.13
CA SER A 201 -15.38 -9.26 -14.78
C SER A 201 -16.70 -8.48 -14.76
N PHE A 202 -16.85 -7.49 -13.87
CA PHE A 202 -18.04 -6.63 -13.83
C PHE A 202 -18.05 -5.58 -14.95
N MET A 203 -16.91 -5.35 -15.60
CA MET A 203 -16.83 -4.50 -16.76
C MET A 203 -17.20 -5.28 -18.02
N VAL A 204 -18.30 -4.88 -18.65
CA VAL A 204 -18.56 -5.21 -20.05
C VAL A 204 -17.80 -4.17 -20.87
N LEU A 205 -16.63 -4.55 -21.40
CA LEU A 205 -15.89 -3.78 -22.40
C LEU A 205 -16.50 -4.00 -23.79
#